data_AF-A0A1B9LRW8-F1
#
_entry.id   AF-A0A1B9LRW8-F1
#
_cell.length_a   1.000
_cell.length_b   1.000
_cell.length_c   1.000
_cell.angle_alpha   90.00
_cell.angle_beta   90.00
_cell.angle_gamma   90.00
#
_symmetry.space_group_name_H-M   'P 1'
#
loop_
_entity.id
_entity.type
_entity.pdbx_description
1 polymer ?
#
loop_
_entity_poly.entity_id
_entity_poly.type
_entity_poly.pdbx_seq_one_letter_code
_entity_poly.pdbx_strand_id
1 'polypeptide(L)'
;MKSLKTVSAILIGLVLCSCDNSKSDANKVVGDSSKNTELSRLQETIINEAKKMLPVKVDAKTNLIDITKDNDLINYKYVIDSSKDEVSIPDTQKMTTESLKTLYCSNSSQVKQLRDAFPNGVSHNYYIHDEKLFSVKLTPASCTAN
;
A
#
# COMPACT_ATOMS: atom_id res chain seq x y z
N MET A 1 -60.92 -33.63 18.94
CA MET A 1 -61.25 -32.22 19.25
C MET A 1 -60.14 -31.64 20.10
N LYS A 2 -59.58 -30.50 19.65
CA LYS A 2 -59.09 -29.33 20.43
C LYS A 2 -58.12 -29.63 21.58
N SER A 3 -56.89 -29.14 21.64
CA SER A 3 -56.43 -27.77 21.32
C SER A 3 -54.90 -27.73 21.36
N LEU A 4 -54.29 -27.22 20.28
CA LEU A 4 -52.85 -26.95 20.20
C LEU A 4 -52.62 -25.53 20.71
N LYS A 5 -51.87 -25.37 21.81
CA LYS A 5 -51.51 -24.07 22.37
C LYS A 5 -50.43 -23.43 21.49
N THR A 6 -50.82 -22.40 20.76
CA THR A 6 -49.96 -21.58 19.89
C THR A 6 -48.92 -20.84 20.75
N VAL A 7 -47.64 -21.17 20.57
CA VAL A 7 -46.55 -20.35 21.10
C VAL A 7 -46.32 -19.20 20.13
N SER A 8 -46.46 -17.99 20.67
CA SER A 8 -46.39 -16.70 20.02
C SER A 8 -45.10 -16.50 19.23
N ALA A 9 -45.21 -16.26 17.92
CA ALA A 9 -44.13 -15.77 17.08
C ALA A 9 -43.84 -14.32 17.44
N ILE A 10 -42.67 -14.05 18.02
CA ILE A 10 -42.17 -12.69 18.23
C ILE A 10 -41.48 -12.26 16.94
N LEU A 11 -42.22 -11.53 16.10
CA LEU A 11 -41.68 -10.70 15.03
C LEU A 11 -41.05 -9.47 15.70
N ILE A 12 -39.72 -9.45 15.82
CA ILE A 12 -39.00 -8.24 16.16
C ILE A 12 -39.04 -7.34 14.92
N GLY A 13 -39.95 -6.37 14.97
CA GLY A 13 -40.06 -5.31 13.97
C GLY A 13 -38.84 -4.40 14.01
N LEU A 14 -38.16 -4.30 12.88
CA LEU A 14 -37.30 -3.17 12.58
C LEU A 14 -38.21 -1.99 12.19
N VAL A 15 -38.53 -1.16 13.17
CA VAL A 15 -39.02 0.19 12.92
C VAL A 15 -38.18 1.14 13.75
N LEU A 16 -37.25 1.84 13.11
CA LEU A 16 -36.92 3.23 13.41
C LEU A 16 -36.59 3.94 12.09
N CYS A 17 -37.61 4.08 11.24
CA CYS A 17 -37.71 5.27 10.41
C CYS A 17 -38.16 6.41 11.32
N SER A 18 -37.21 7.21 11.78
CA SER A 18 -37.47 8.58 12.24
C SER A 18 -36.63 9.53 11.40
N CYS A 19 -37.18 9.91 10.25
CA CYS A 19 -36.85 11.17 9.61
C CYS A 19 -37.49 12.27 10.45
N ASP A 20 -36.69 13.08 11.14
CA ASP A 20 -37.14 14.39 11.63
C ASP A 20 -36.44 15.48 10.82
N ASN A 21 -37.24 16.23 10.05
CA ASN A 21 -36.80 17.42 9.34
C ASN A 21 -36.95 18.62 10.27
N SER A 22 -35.95 18.86 11.11
CA SER A 22 -35.75 20.17 11.74
C SER A 22 -34.62 20.90 11.04
N LYS A 23 -34.95 22.04 10.43
CA LYS A 23 -33.98 23.01 9.91
C LYS A 23 -32.98 23.38 11.00
N SER A 24 -31.72 23.05 10.76
CA SER A 24 -30.57 23.74 11.35
C SER A 24 -29.41 23.57 10.38
N ASP A 25 -28.98 24.68 9.80
CA ASP A 25 -27.80 24.77 8.95
C ASP A 25 -26.59 24.19 9.68
N ALA A 26 -26.13 23.02 9.22
CA ALA A 26 -24.77 22.57 9.44
C ALA A 26 -24.42 21.58 8.33
N ASN A 27 -23.80 22.10 7.28
CA ASN A 27 -22.92 21.33 6.40
C ASN A 27 -21.86 20.64 7.27
N LYS A 28 -22.14 19.44 7.80
CA LYS A 28 -21.13 18.61 8.42
C LYS A 28 -20.58 17.66 7.36
N VAL A 29 -19.67 18.21 6.57
CA VAL A 29 -18.69 17.46 5.79
C VAL A 29 -17.85 16.66 6.79
N VAL A 30 -18.32 15.48 7.17
CA VAL A 30 -17.54 14.45 7.89
C VAL A 30 -17.29 13.31 6.90
N GLY A 31 -16.68 13.63 5.77
CA GLY A 31 -16.49 12.69 4.66
C GLY A 31 -15.04 12.35 4.33
N ASP A 32 -14.08 13.13 4.82
CA ASP A 32 -12.73 13.14 4.24
C ASP A 32 -11.60 12.89 5.26
N SER A 33 -11.74 13.42 6.48
CA SER A 33 -10.74 13.24 7.54
C SER A 33 -10.67 11.81 8.09
N SER A 34 -11.81 11.10 8.16
CA SER A 34 -11.85 9.71 8.64
C SER A 34 -11.19 8.73 7.66
N LYS A 35 -11.45 8.90 6.35
CA LYS A 35 -10.85 8.04 5.30
C LYS A 35 -9.33 8.21 5.20
N ASN A 36 -8.84 9.45 5.31
CA ASN A 36 -7.41 9.74 5.33
C ASN A 36 -6.72 9.15 6.57
N THR A 37 -7.41 9.12 7.71
CA THR A 37 -6.89 8.53 8.96
C THR A 37 -6.77 7.01 8.85
N GLU A 38 -7.79 6.34 8.29
CA GLU A 38 -7.78 4.89 8.11
C GLU A 38 -6.73 4.43 7.08
N LEU A 39 -6.58 5.15 5.96
CA LEU A 39 -5.53 4.87 4.97
C LEU A 39 -4.13 5.02 5.58
N SER A 40 -3.90 6.09 6.33
CA SER A 40 -2.61 6.32 7.00
C SER A 40 -2.25 5.19 7.97
N ARG A 41 -3.21 4.72 8.77
CA ARG A 41 -3.01 3.57 9.69
C ARG A 41 -2.71 2.28 8.95
N LEU A 42 -3.41 2.01 7.84
CA LEU A 42 -3.17 0.84 7.00
C LEU A 42 -1.74 0.87 6.44
N GLN A 43 -1.33 2.00 5.87
CA GLN A 43 0.02 2.18 5.34
C GLN A 43 1.08 1.99 6.43
N GLU A 44 0.90 2.61 7.61
CA GLU A 44 1.82 2.44 8.75
C GLU A 44 1.93 0.98 9.18
N THR A 45 0.80 0.26 9.22
CA THR A 45 0.78 -1.17 9.51
C THR A 45 1.60 -1.95 8.47
N ILE A 46 1.38 -1.71 7.18
CA ILE A 46 2.14 -2.36 6.09
C ILE A 46 3.64 -2.11 6.24
N ILE A 47 4.04 -0.86 6.47
CA ILE A 47 5.47 -0.49 6.63
C ILE A 47 6.07 -1.15 7.87
N ASN A 48 5.37 -1.11 9.00
CA ASN A 48 5.87 -1.67 10.25
C ASN A 48 6.03 -3.18 10.19
N GLU A 49 5.08 -3.90 9.56
CA GLU A 49 5.21 -5.34 9.34
C GLU A 49 6.33 -5.67 8.35
N ALA A 50 6.47 -4.90 7.26
CA ALA A 50 7.55 -5.09 6.29
C ALA A 50 8.93 -4.86 6.92
N LYS A 51 9.08 -3.85 7.79
CA LYS A 51 10.33 -3.54 8.48
C LYS A 51 10.83 -4.67 9.38
N LYS A 52 9.94 -5.50 9.94
CA LYS A 52 10.34 -6.64 10.79
C LYS A 52 11.12 -7.71 10.03
N MET A 53 11.06 -7.71 8.71
CA MET A 53 11.78 -8.66 7.87
C MET A 53 13.18 -8.18 7.50
N LEU A 54 13.55 -6.93 7.83
CA LEU A 54 14.82 -6.34 7.44
C LEU A 54 16.00 -6.82 8.32
N PRO A 55 17.21 -6.94 7.75
CA PRO A 55 17.54 -6.79 6.33
C PRO A 55 17.08 -8.00 5.51
N VAL A 56 16.57 -7.76 4.29
CA VAL A 56 16.19 -8.83 3.36
C VAL A 56 17.25 -8.97 2.29
N LYS A 57 17.83 -10.16 2.17
CA LYS A 57 18.75 -10.49 1.08
C LYS A 57 17.97 -10.68 -0.22
N VAL A 58 18.21 -9.82 -1.20
CA VAL A 58 17.53 -9.85 -2.51
C VAL A 58 18.28 -10.77 -3.47
N ASP A 59 19.61 -10.67 -3.47
CA ASP A 59 20.51 -11.52 -4.26
C ASP A 59 21.86 -11.69 -3.54
N ALA A 60 22.88 -12.20 -4.24
CA ALA A 60 24.20 -12.45 -3.67
C ALA A 60 24.87 -11.18 -3.07
N LYS A 61 24.68 -10.02 -3.69
CA LYS A 61 25.33 -8.74 -3.34
C LYS A 61 24.34 -7.67 -2.87
N THR A 62 23.04 -7.80 -3.11
CA THR A 62 22.05 -6.75 -2.80
C THR A 62 21.22 -7.10 -1.57
N ASN A 63 21.15 -6.16 -0.62
CA ASN A 63 20.29 -6.24 0.55
C ASN A 63 19.32 -5.06 0.58
N LEU A 64 18.04 -5.33 0.86
CA LEU A 64 17.09 -4.31 1.28
C LEU A 64 17.28 -4.06 2.77
N ILE A 65 17.67 -2.84 3.14
CA ILE A 65 18.05 -2.51 4.51
C ILE A 65 17.09 -1.56 5.22
N ASP A 66 16.27 -0.82 4.46
CA ASP A 66 15.26 0.08 5.03
C ASP A 66 14.05 0.22 4.10
N ILE A 67 12.90 0.47 4.71
CA ILE A 67 11.62 0.70 4.05
C ILE A 67 10.95 1.86 4.77
N THR A 68 10.75 2.99 4.11
CA THR A 68 10.08 4.15 4.72
C THR A 68 8.86 4.56 3.91
N LYS A 69 8.00 5.37 4.52
CA LYS A 69 6.87 6.01 3.84
C LYS A 69 7.09 7.50 3.87
N ASP A 70 6.83 8.15 2.75
CA ASP A 70 6.71 9.60 2.66
C ASP A 70 5.60 9.94 1.66
N ASN A 71 4.66 10.81 2.03
CA ASN A 71 3.56 11.26 1.17
C ASN A 71 2.92 10.11 0.33
N ASP A 72 2.37 9.08 0.98
CA ASP A 72 1.74 7.91 0.34
C ASP A 72 2.60 7.14 -0.68
N LEU A 73 3.91 7.34 -0.64
CA LEU A 73 4.93 6.64 -1.43
C LEU A 73 5.76 5.74 -0.51
N ILE A 74 6.02 4.51 -0.93
CA ILE A 74 6.99 3.64 -0.24
C ILE A 74 8.38 3.91 -0.80
N ASN A 75 9.36 4.14 0.07
CA ASN A 75 10.76 4.25 -0.26
C ASN A 75 11.51 3.01 0.24
N TYR A 76 12.05 2.23 -0.70
CA TYR A 76 12.92 1.09 -0.40
C TYR A 76 14.39 1.52 -0.54
N LYS A 77 15.23 1.18 0.45
CA LYS A 77 16.69 1.42 0.43
C LYS A 77 17.44 0.11 0.27
N TYR A 78 18.08 -0.06 -0.88
CA TYR A 78 18.91 -1.22 -1.19
C TYR A 78 20.39 -0.85 -1.12
N VAL A 79 21.20 -1.69 -0.50
CA VAL A 79 22.67 -1.57 -0.52
C VAL A 79 23.24 -2.75 -1.31
N ILE A 80 24.07 -2.41 -2.28
CA ILE A 80 24.84 -3.36 -3.10
C ILE A 80 26.23 -3.45 -2.49
N ASP A 81 26.61 -4.65 -2.08
CA ASP A 81 27.93 -5.02 -1.58
C ASP A 81 28.87 -5.32 -2.77
N SER A 82 29.29 -4.24 -3.44
CA SER A 82 30.21 -4.25 -4.59
C SER A 82 30.87 -2.89 -4.72
N SER A 83 31.97 -2.80 -5.47
CA SER A 83 32.52 -1.52 -5.91
C SER A 83 31.79 -0.99 -7.16
N LYS A 84 31.92 0.32 -7.43
CA LYS A 84 31.26 0.96 -8.58
C LYS A 84 31.84 0.54 -9.93
N ASP A 85 33.13 0.23 -9.97
CA ASP A 85 33.86 -0.25 -11.14
C ASP A 85 33.45 -1.66 -11.57
N GLU A 86 32.83 -2.44 -10.68
CA GLU A 86 32.28 -3.76 -10.99
C GLU A 86 30.88 -3.72 -11.62
N VAL A 87 30.22 -2.55 -11.66
CA VAL A 87 28.80 -2.43 -12.05
C VAL A 87 28.62 -1.48 -13.22
N SER A 88 28.09 -1.99 -14.34
CA SER A 88 27.56 -1.13 -15.42
C SER A 88 26.26 -0.49 -14.96
N ILE A 89 26.35 0.71 -14.36
CA ILE A 89 25.18 1.42 -13.80
C ILE A 89 24.03 1.55 -14.82
N PRO A 90 24.24 1.95 -16.09
CA PRO A 90 23.14 2.09 -17.05
C PRO A 90 22.42 0.78 -17.34
N ASP A 91 23.17 -0.31 -17.56
CA ASP A 91 22.58 -1.61 -17.86
C ASP A 91 21.85 -2.20 -16.65
N THR A 92 22.47 -2.11 -15.47
CA THR A 92 21.85 -2.53 -14.21
C THR A 92 20.57 -1.76 -13.96
N GLN A 93 20.59 -0.43 -14.08
CA GLN A 93 19.38 0.39 -13.90
C GLN A 93 18.27 -0.01 -14.88
N LYS A 94 18.60 -0.25 -16.14
CA LYS A 94 17.63 -0.67 -17.17
C LYS A 94 16.99 -2.02 -16.82
N MET A 95 17.80 -3.05 -16.59
CA MET A 95 17.32 -4.39 -16.27
C MET A 95 16.50 -4.43 -14.97
N THR A 96 16.96 -3.70 -13.95
CA THR A 96 16.23 -3.56 -12.68
C THR A 96 14.90 -2.84 -12.89
N THR A 97 14.87 -1.78 -13.70
CA THR A 97 13.62 -1.05 -14.01
C THR A 97 12.60 -1.95 -14.69
N GLU A 98 13.01 -2.73 -15.70
CA GLU A 98 12.14 -3.66 -16.42
C GLU A 98 11.58 -4.76 -15.50
N SER A 99 12.43 -5.31 -14.63
CA SER A 99 12.05 -6.35 -13.67
C SER A 99 11.07 -5.82 -12.62
N LEU A 100 11.36 -4.66 -12.02
CA LEU A 100 10.49 -4.02 -11.04
C LEU A 100 9.16 -3.59 -11.66
N LYS A 101 9.16 -3.05 -12.90
CA LYS A 101 7.94 -2.71 -13.63
C LYS A 101 7.07 -3.95 -13.83
N THR A 102 7.66 -5.08 -14.22
CA THR A 102 6.94 -6.35 -14.39
C THR A 102 6.27 -6.81 -13.10
N LEU A 103 6.99 -6.77 -11.98
CA LEU A 103 6.46 -7.16 -10.67
C LEU A 103 5.36 -6.19 -10.19
N TYR A 104 5.64 -4.89 -10.22
CA TYR A 104 4.72 -3.84 -9.77
C TYR A 104 3.45 -3.77 -10.60
N CYS A 105 3.50 -4.11 -11.89
CA CYS A 105 2.34 -4.10 -12.78
C CYS A 105 1.65 -5.46 -12.90
N SER A 106 2.09 -6.46 -12.13
CA SER A 106 1.41 -7.75 -12.09
C SER A 106 -0.02 -7.62 -11.55
N ASN A 107 -0.84 -8.61 -11.91
CA ASN A 107 -2.26 -8.69 -11.55
C ASN A 107 -2.53 -9.42 -10.23
N SER A 108 -1.50 -9.69 -9.43
CA SER A 108 -1.67 -10.34 -8.13
C SER A 108 -2.49 -9.46 -7.18
N SER A 109 -3.28 -10.09 -6.31
CA SER A 109 -4.10 -9.39 -5.32
C SER A 109 -3.26 -8.54 -4.37
N GLN A 110 -2.09 -9.05 -3.96
CA GLN A 110 -1.15 -8.37 -3.06
C GLN A 110 -0.61 -7.08 -3.69
N VAL A 111 -0.21 -7.13 -4.96
CA VAL A 111 0.33 -5.94 -5.65
C VAL A 111 -0.79 -4.93 -5.92
N LYS A 112 -2.01 -5.38 -6.24
CA LYS A 112 -3.17 -4.48 -6.33
C LYS A 112 -3.43 -3.74 -5.02
N GLN A 113 -3.50 -4.47 -3.90
CA GLN A 113 -3.67 -3.89 -2.56
C GLN A 113 -2.56 -2.91 -2.21
N LEU A 114 -1.30 -3.23 -2.57
CA LEU A 114 -0.18 -2.31 -2.38
C LEU A 114 -0.38 -1.00 -3.15
N ARG A 115 -0.77 -1.07 -4.43
CA ARG A 115 -1.03 0.12 -5.26
C ARG A 115 -2.21 0.94 -4.76
N ASP A 116 -3.25 0.28 -4.24
CA ASP A 116 -4.42 0.95 -3.66
C ASP A 116 -4.06 1.65 -2.34
N ALA A 117 -3.22 1.03 -1.51
CA ALA A 117 -2.76 1.61 -0.24
C ALA A 117 -1.73 2.74 -0.42
N PHE A 118 -0.95 2.72 -1.51
CA PHE A 118 0.09 3.69 -1.80
C PHE A 118 -0.12 4.31 -3.18
N PRO A 119 -1.08 5.25 -3.32
CA PRO A 119 -1.45 5.83 -4.62
C PRO A 119 -0.31 6.59 -5.31
N ASN A 120 0.67 7.09 -4.55
CA ASN A 120 1.86 7.75 -5.11
C ASN A 120 2.94 6.76 -5.56
N GLY A 121 2.75 5.46 -5.27
CA GLY A 121 3.53 4.34 -5.78
C GLY A 121 4.69 3.92 -4.88
N VAL A 122 5.78 3.51 -5.52
CA VAL A 122 7.01 3.03 -4.86
C VAL A 122 8.25 3.65 -5.49
N SER A 123 9.28 3.84 -4.68
CA SER A 123 10.62 4.27 -5.10
C SER A 123 11.67 3.32 -4.57
N HIS A 124 12.34 2.62 -5.48
CA HIS A 124 13.45 1.73 -5.18
C HIS A 124 14.75 2.52 -5.33
N ASN A 125 15.54 2.64 -4.26
CA ASN A 125 16.75 3.46 -4.21
C ASN A 125 17.96 2.55 -3.95
N TYR A 126 18.90 2.52 -4.89
CA TYR A 126 20.07 1.64 -4.85
C TYR A 126 21.33 2.42 -4.50
N TYR A 127 22.11 1.89 -3.57
CA TYR A 127 23.31 2.50 -3.04
C TYR A 127 24.50 1.53 -3.12
N ILE A 128 25.70 2.06 -3.34
CA ILE A 128 26.95 1.40 -2.97
C ILE A 128 27.55 2.22 -1.84
N HIS A 129 27.83 1.55 -0.71
CA HIS A 129 28.07 2.23 0.55
C HIS A 129 26.93 3.22 0.87
N ASP A 130 27.25 4.49 1.11
CA ASP A 130 26.26 5.55 1.38
C ASP A 130 25.91 6.40 0.15
N GLU A 131 26.46 6.08 -1.02
CA GLU A 131 26.23 6.86 -2.23
C GLU A 131 25.12 6.25 -3.07
N LYS A 132 24.09 7.06 -3.37
CA LYS A 132 23.01 6.67 -4.26
C LYS A 132 23.55 6.51 -5.68
N LEU A 133 23.38 5.31 -6.24
CA LEU A 133 23.70 5.02 -7.64
C LEU A 133 22.57 5.45 -8.57
N PHE A 134 21.37 4.91 -8.33
CA PHE A 134 20.18 5.19 -9.13
C PHE A 134 18.90 4.94 -8.32
N SER A 135 17.79 5.43 -8.86
CA SER A 135 16.45 5.21 -8.33
C SER A 135 15.51 4.76 -9.43
N VAL A 136 14.57 3.88 -9.08
CA VAL A 136 13.46 3.46 -9.95
C VAL A 136 12.17 3.83 -9.24
N LYS A 137 11.43 4.80 -9.80
CA LYS A 137 10.11 5.18 -9.31
C LYS A 137 9.04 4.54 -10.19
N LEU A 138 8.11 3.82 -9.57
CA LEU A 138 6.97 3.20 -10.22
C LEU A 138 5.69 3.72 -9.59
N THR A 139 4.76 4.14 -10.43
CA THR A 139 3.45 4.67 -10.04
C THR A 139 2.37 3.84 -10.74
N PRO A 140 1.09 3.91 -10.33
CA PRO A 140 0.02 3.25 -11.07
C PRO A 140 0.03 3.56 -12.58
N ALA A 141 0.41 4.78 -12.98
CA ALA A 141 0.55 5.17 -14.38
C ALA A 141 1.71 4.47 -15.11
N SER A 142 2.72 3.97 -14.39
CA SER A 142 3.81 3.18 -14.98
C SER A 142 3.30 1.87 -15.61
N CYS A 143 2.11 1.39 -15.24
CA CYS A 143 1.54 0.15 -15.76
C CYS A 143 0.72 0.33 -17.05
N THR A 144 0.46 1.57 -17.45
CA THR A 144 -0.27 1.90 -18.68
C THR A 144 0.63 2.55 -19.74
N ALA A 145 1.83 2.98 -19.35
CA ALA A 145 2.84 3.51 -20.27
C ALA A 145 3.52 2.36 -21.04
N ASN A 146 3.26 2.28 -22.35
CA ASN A 146 3.97 1.42 -23.30
C ASN A 146 5.34 1.99 -23.62
#